data_AF-A0A354P0K4-F1
#
_entry.id   AF-A0A354P0K4-F1
#
_cell.length_a   1.000
_cell.length_b   1.000
_cell.length_c   1.000
_cell.angle_alpha   90.00
_cell.angle_beta   90.00
_cell.angle_gamma   90.00
#
_symmetry.space_group_name_H-M   'P 1'
#
loop_
_entity.id
_entity.type
_entity.pdbx_description
1 polymer ?
#
loop_
_entity_poly.entity_id
_entity_poly.type
_entity_poly.pdbx_seq_one_letter_code
_entity_poly.pdbx_strand_id
1 'polypeptide(L)'
;MRYIGQSVPKRETIARREFDEVVEWASSLETSRDTFGLVDTDINHSNYFGDDSGGVTVFDFDDAHYHWFAYDLSAPMFYAVLSFHLPSMDATKQDWFYGPYLEGYTQHMDISDERVKRIPGFVRFRRIDLFAFICKELDIDDLTNDWDVKAMRRIHDGFLVREPLV
;
A
#
# COMPACT_ATOMS: atom_id res chain seq x y z
N MET A 1 -6.95 -9.31 -8.65
CA MET A 1 -5.51 -9.57 -8.96
C MET A 1 -5.18 -9.67 -10.44
N ARG A 2 -5.68 -10.64 -11.24
CA ARG A 2 -5.29 -10.77 -12.67
C ARG A 2 -5.57 -9.54 -13.57
N TYR A 3 -6.53 -8.69 -13.21
CA TYR A 3 -6.86 -7.47 -13.97
C TYR A 3 -5.85 -6.33 -13.76
N ILE A 4 -5.15 -6.29 -12.62
CA ILE A 4 -4.20 -5.22 -12.25
C ILE A 4 -2.96 -5.26 -13.17
N GLY A 5 -2.39 -6.44 -13.39
CA GLY A 5 -1.21 -6.60 -14.26
C GLY A 5 -1.47 -6.33 -15.75
N GLN A 6 -2.74 -6.26 -16.18
CA GLN A 6 -3.09 -5.92 -17.56
C GLN A 6 -3.03 -4.40 -17.81
N SER A 7 -3.27 -3.60 -16.77
CA SER A 7 -3.22 -2.14 -16.85
C SER A 7 -1.78 -1.61 -16.90
N VAL A 8 -0.81 -2.39 -16.44
CA VAL A 8 0.61 -1.99 -16.46
C VAL A 8 1.16 -2.05 -17.90
N PRO A 9 1.60 -0.91 -18.49
CA PRO A 9 2.08 -0.87 -19.86
C PRO A 9 3.25 -1.83 -20.10
N LYS A 10 3.30 -2.46 -21.29
CA LYS A 10 4.36 -3.43 -21.62
C LYS A 10 5.78 -2.87 -21.54
N ARG A 11 5.94 -1.56 -21.74
CA ARG A 11 7.22 -0.84 -21.62
C ARG A 11 7.74 -0.77 -20.18
N GLU A 12 6.86 -0.86 -19.18
CA GLU A 12 7.18 -0.80 -17.75
C GLU A 12 7.73 -2.15 -17.24
N THR A 13 8.86 -2.58 -17.80
CA THR A 13 9.42 -3.93 -17.57
C THR A 13 9.73 -4.22 -16.10
N ILE A 14 10.20 -3.22 -15.35
CA ILE A 14 10.52 -3.36 -13.93
C ILE A 14 9.24 -3.52 -13.10
N ALA A 15 8.24 -2.67 -13.32
CA ALA A 15 6.96 -2.76 -12.63
C ALA A 15 6.21 -4.07 -12.95
N ARG A 16 6.30 -4.56 -14.19
CA ARG A 16 5.71 -5.87 -14.56
C ARG A 16 6.40 -7.03 -13.84
N ARG A 17 7.72 -7.01 -13.74
CA ARG A 17 8.46 -8.02 -12.95
C ARG A 17 8.07 -7.93 -11.47
N GLU A 18 7.95 -6.71 -10.93
CA GLU A 18 7.50 -6.50 -9.56
C GLU A 18 6.11 -7.09 -9.33
N PHE A 19 5.16 -6.85 -10.25
CA PHE A 19 3.82 -7.43 -10.22
C PHE A 19 3.88 -8.97 -10.13
N ASP A 20 4.63 -9.60 -11.03
CA ASP A 20 4.75 -11.05 -11.06
C ASP A 20 5.33 -11.59 -9.74
N GLU A 21 6.39 -10.96 -9.21
CA GLU A 21 7.04 -11.35 -7.95
C GLU A 21 6.11 -11.23 -6.74
N VAL A 22 5.39 -10.10 -6.57
CA VAL A 22 4.54 -9.90 -5.39
C VAL A 22 3.26 -10.73 -5.46
N VAL A 23 2.73 -10.99 -6.66
CA VAL A 23 1.56 -11.87 -6.84
C VAL A 23 1.94 -13.32 -6.58
N GLU A 24 3.09 -13.78 -7.08
CA GLU A 24 3.61 -15.13 -6.80
C GLU A 24 3.85 -15.30 -5.29
N TRP A 25 4.51 -14.33 -4.66
CA TRP A 25 4.74 -14.33 -3.21
C TRP A 25 3.43 -14.35 -2.42
N ALA A 26 2.48 -13.46 -2.72
CA ALA A 26 1.20 -13.42 -2.01
C ALA A 26 0.41 -14.72 -2.20
N SER A 27 0.42 -15.29 -3.40
CA SER A 27 -0.24 -16.57 -3.70
C SER A 27 0.36 -17.76 -2.95
N SER A 28 1.61 -17.64 -2.48
CA SER A 28 2.26 -18.68 -1.66
C SER A 28 1.86 -18.62 -0.17
N LEU A 29 1.20 -17.54 0.26
CA LEU A 29 0.83 -17.36 1.67
C LEU A 29 -0.43 -18.16 2.00
N GLU A 30 -0.41 -18.86 3.13
CA GLU A 30 -1.60 -19.52 3.65
C GLU A 30 -2.69 -18.50 4.03
N THR A 31 -3.92 -18.80 3.64
CA THR A 31 -5.11 -18.03 3.99
C THR A 31 -5.92 -18.78 5.05
N SER A 32 -6.30 -18.10 6.13
CA SER A 32 -7.24 -18.58 7.13
C SER A 32 -8.23 -17.47 7.46
N ARG A 33 -9.24 -17.77 8.28
CA ARG A 33 -10.17 -16.75 8.79
C ARG A 33 -9.48 -15.66 9.61
N ASP A 34 -8.26 -15.92 10.09
CA ASP A 34 -7.48 -14.98 10.93
C ASP A 34 -6.43 -14.21 10.12
N THR A 35 -6.32 -14.45 8.81
CA THR A 35 -5.36 -13.76 7.93
C THR A 35 -5.98 -13.15 6.70
N PHE A 36 -7.18 -13.58 6.31
CA PHE A 36 -7.80 -13.24 5.05
C PHE A 36 -9.32 -13.08 5.19
N GLY A 37 -9.85 -11.99 4.65
CA GLY A 37 -11.27 -11.64 4.77
C GLY A 37 -11.61 -10.41 3.94
N LEU A 38 -12.83 -9.90 4.11
CA LEU A 38 -13.23 -8.62 3.51
C LEU A 38 -12.47 -7.49 4.21
N VAL A 39 -11.83 -6.63 3.43
CA VAL A 39 -11.06 -5.47 3.88
C VAL A 39 -11.34 -4.27 2.98
N ASP A 40 -10.98 -3.08 3.45
CA ASP A 40 -11.19 -1.80 2.75
C ASP A 40 -10.18 -1.62 1.59
N THR A 41 -8.90 -1.81 1.89
CA THR A 41 -7.72 -1.72 1.01
C THR A 41 -7.28 -0.33 0.57
N ASP A 42 -8.03 0.73 0.86
CA ASP A 42 -7.67 2.11 0.51
C ASP A 42 -7.72 3.09 1.69
N ILE A 43 -7.58 2.60 2.92
CA ILE A 43 -7.45 3.50 4.08
C ILE A 43 -6.23 4.40 3.91
N ASN A 44 -6.49 5.70 3.78
CA ASN A 44 -5.50 6.75 3.66
C ASN A 44 -6.06 8.10 4.13
N HIS A 45 -5.22 9.13 4.19
CA HIS A 45 -5.60 10.47 4.68
C HIS A 45 -6.81 11.14 4.00
N SER A 46 -7.23 10.70 2.82
CA SER A 46 -8.45 11.19 2.17
C SER A 46 -9.72 10.42 2.53
N ASN A 47 -9.62 9.24 3.18
CA ASN A 47 -10.71 8.28 3.35
C ASN A 47 -11.11 8.07 4.83
N TYR A 48 -10.74 9.00 5.72
CA TYR A 48 -11.25 9.03 7.08
C TYR A 48 -11.42 10.45 7.61
N PHE A 49 -12.34 10.62 8.56
CA PHE A 49 -12.45 11.81 9.39
C PHE A 49 -11.96 11.51 10.80
N GLY A 50 -11.20 12.45 11.36
CA GLY A 50 -10.94 12.51 12.80
C GLY A 50 -11.87 13.51 13.47
N ASP A 51 -12.37 13.19 14.65
CA ASP A 51 -13.08 14.14 15.51
C ASP A 51 -12.19 14.66 16.66
N ASP A 52 -12.63 15.74 17.31
CA ASP A 52 -11.90 16.38 18.42
C ASP A 52 -11.74 15.48 19.65
N SER A 53 -12.51 14.38 19.74
CA SER A 53 -12.41 13.39 20.82
C SER A 53 -11.41 12.25 20.51
N GLY A 54 -10.80 12.27 19.32
CA GLY A 54 -9.89 11.23 18.85
C GLY A 54 -10.59 10.05 18.18
N GLY A 55 -11.89 10.16 17.91
CA GLY A 55 -12.63 9.18 17.11
C GLY A 55 -12.24 9.24 15.64
N VAL A 56 -12.24 8.08 14.99
CA VAL A 56 -11.95 7.93 13.55
C VAL A 56 -13.17 7.32 12.87
N THR A 57 -13.64 7.97 11.80
CA THR A 57 -14.71 7.46 10.94
C THR A 57 -14.17 7.24 9.54
N VAL A 58 -14.08 5.98 9.12
CA VAL A 58 -13.67 5.58 7.76
C VAL A 58 -14.86 5.66 6.81
N PHE A 59 -14.61 6.08 5.58
CA PHE A 59 -15.58 6.14 4.49
C PHE A 59 -14.91 5.75 3.16
N ASP A 60 -15.70 5.68 2.09
CA ASP A 60 -15.25 5.25 0.74
C ASP A 60 -14.82 3.78 0.67
N PHE A 61 -15.80 2.88 0.72
CA PHE A 61 -15.61 1.43 0.69
C PHE A 61 -15.76 0.84 -0.73
N ASP A 62 -15.66 1.66 -1.78
CA ASP A 62 -15.92 1.21 -3.17
C ASP A 62 -14.87 0.18 -3.66
N ASP A 63 -13.67 0.22 -3.08
CA ASP A 63 -12.59 -0.74 -3.33
C ASP A 63 -12.57 -1.94 -2.37
N ALA A 64 -13.54 -2.06 -1.45
CA ALA A 64 -13.54 -3.13 -0.46
C ALA A 64 -13.66 -4.52 -1.11
N HIS A 65 -12.71 -5.40 -0.81
CA HIS A 65 -12.68 -6.75 -1.37
C HIS A 65 -11.98 -7.75 -0.45
N TYR A 66 -12.02 -9.02 -0.84
CA TYR A 66 -11.35 -10.09 -0.09
C TYR A 66 -9.84 -10.04 -0.31
N HIS A 67 -9.10 -9.79 0.77
CA HIS A 67 -7.64 -9.72 0.76
C HIS A 67 -7.05 -10.12 2.12
N TRP A 68 -5.72 -10.22 2.21
CA TRP A 68 -5.02 -10.40 3.49
C TRP A 68 -5.20 -9.17 4.40
N PHE A 69 -5.47 -9.38 5.69
CA PHE A 69 -5.54 -8.27 6.66
C PHE A 69 -4.24 -7.47 6.75
N ALA A 70 -3.09 -8.14 6.56
CA ALA A 70 -1.78 -7.49 6.54
C ALA A 70 -1.58 -6.61 5.28
N TYR A 71 -2.35 -6.80 4.21
CA TYR A 71 -2.36 -5.88 3.08
C TYR A 71 -3.11 -4.60 3.40
N ASP A 72 -4.28 -4.71 4.02
CA ASP A 72 -5.08 -3.58 4.48
C ASP A 72 -4.28 -2.73 5.48
N LEU A 73 -3.62 -3.39 6.43
CA LEU A 73 -2.67 -2.77 7.36
C LEU A 73 -1.51 -2.05 6.64
N SER A 74 -1.07 -2.55 5.49
CA SER A 74 0.04 -1.95 4.76
C SER A 74 -0.35 -0.70 3.95
N ALA A 75 -1.64 -0.48 3.70
CA ALA A 75 -2.08 0.64 2.86
C ALA A 75 -1.74 2.01 3.49
N PRO A 76 -2.08 2.30 4.77
CA PRO A 76 -1.66 3.55 5.41
C PRO A 76 -0.13 3.71 5.48
N MET A 77 0.60 2.61 5.65
CA MET A 77 2.07 2.63 5.67
C MET A 77 2.66 3.04 4.31
N PHE A 78 2.11 2.50 3.22
CA PHE A 78 2.49 2.89 1.88
C PHE A 78 2.17 4.37 1.60
N TYR A 79 0.98 4.83 1.99
CA TYR A 79 0.58 6.23 1.80
C TYR A 79 1.38 7.21 2.65
N ALA A 80 1.84 6.81 3.84
CA ALA A 80 2.83 7.57 4.59
C ALA A 80 4.05 7.78 3.71
N VAL A 81 4.67 6.73 3.16
CA VAL A 81 5.83 6.89 2.27
C VAL A 81 5.52 7.77 1.07
N LEU A 82 4.33 7.68 0.48
CA LEU A 82 3.93 8.51 -0.67
C LEU A 82 3.70 9.99 -0.32
N SER A 83 3.48 10.31 0.96
CA SER A 83 3.15 11.66 1.40
C SER A 83 4.34 12.62 1.38
N PHE A 84 4.10 13.83 0.87
CA PHE A 84 5.12 14.88 0.70
C PHE A 84 5.24 15.83 1.90
N HIS A 85 4.41 15.65 2.94
CA HIS A 85 4.32 16.54 4.10
C HIS A 85 4.81 15.89 5.40
N LEU A 86 5.60 14.83 5.29
CA LEU A 86 6.05 14.09 6.45
C LEU A 86 7.32 14.65 7.09
N PRO A 87 7.55 14.36 8.39
CA PRO A 87 8.80 14.68 9.09
C PRO A 87 10.06 14.15 8.38
N SER A 88 9.93 13.09 7.59
CA SER A 88 11.01 12.52 6.78
C SER A 88 10.43 11.92 5.49
N MET A 89 11.13 12.13 4.37
CA MET A 89 10.86 11.44 3.10
C MET A 89 11.71 10.18 2.92
N ASP A 90 12.60 9.88 3.87
CA ASP A 90 13.39 8.65 3.90
C ASP A 90 12.52 7.52 4.46
N ALA A 91 12.29 6.48 3.67
CA ALA A 91 11.45 5.34 4.05
C ALA A 91 12.02 4.56 5.25
N THR A 92 13.34 4.63 5.47
CA THR A 92 14.02 3.99 6.61
C THR A 92 13.89 4.79 7.91
N LYS A 93 13.23 5.95 7.87
CA LYS A 93 13.03 6.86 9.02
C LYS A 93 11.56 7.15 9.26
N GLN A 94 10.73 6.11 9.14
CA GLN A 94 9.27 6.19 9.36
C GLN A 94 8.83 5.59 10.69
N ASP A 95 9.76 5.32 11.62
CA ASP A 95 9.47 4.80 12.97
C ASP A 95 8.46 5.64 13.74
N TRP A 96 8.45 6.96 13.48
CA TRP A 96 7.50 7.91 14.06
C TRP A 96 6.04 7.59 13.68
N PHE A 97 5.81 6.86 12.59
CA PHE A 97 4.50 6.41 12.13
C PHE A 97 4.30 4.91 12.34
N TYR A 98 5.21 4.06 11.87
CA TYR A 98 5.01 2.60 11.86
C TYR A 98 4.91 1.98 13.25
N GLY A 99 5.74 2.42 14.20
CA GLY A 99 5.72 1.92 15.57
C GLY A 99 4.37 2.18 16.24
N PRO A 100 3.94 3.45 16.38
CA PRO A 100 2.65 3.79 16.97
C PRO A 100 1.45 3.19 16.23
N TYR A 101 1.52 3.12 14.89
CA TYR A 101 0.44 2.55 14.08
C TYR A 101 0.28 1.04 14.31
N LEU A 102 1.39 0.28 14.35
CA LEU A 102 1.36 -1.14 14.70
C LEU A 102 0.94 -1.36 16.14
N GLU A 103 1.43 -0.55 17.08
CA GLU A 103 1.00 -0.62 18.48
C GLU A 103 -0.52 -0.50 18.60
N GLY A 104 -1.12 0.51 17.97
CA GLY A 104 -2.59 0.68 17.96
C GLY A 104 -3.32 -0.49 17.31
N TYR A 105 -2.82 -1.02 16.19
CA TYR A 105 -3.42 -2.20 15.55
C TYR A 105 -3.40 -3.42 16.49
N THR A 106 -2.29 -3.67 17.17
CA THR A 106 -2.12 -4.82 18.08
C THR A 106 -2.99 -4.77 19.34
N GLN A 107 -3.60 -3.63 19.66
CA GLN A 107 -4.58 -3.54 20.74
C GLN A 107 -5.92 -4.21 20.39
N HIS A 108 -6.19 -4.41 19.10
CA HIS A 108 -7.47 -4.95 18.60
C HIS A 108 -7.31 -6.25 17.81
N MET A 109 -6.15 -6.47 17.19
CA MET A 109 -5.89 -7.61 16.31
C MET A 109 -4.53 -8.23 16.63
N ASP A 110 -4.51 -9.54 16.90
CA ASP A 110 -3.26 -10.26 17.09
C ASP A 110 -2.47 -10.39 15.78
N ILE A 111 -1.21 -9.97 15.82
CA ILE A 111 -0.26 -10.15 14.72
C ILE A 111 1.04 -10.75 15.27
N SER A 112 1.47 -11.87 14.72
CA SER A 112 2.74 -12.49 15.10
C SER A 112 3.92 -11.74 14.47
N ASP A 113 5.10 -11.85 15.08
CA ASP A 113 6.36 -11.32 14.51
C ASP A 113 6.60 -11.81 13.07
N GLU A 114 6.19 -13.04 12.78
CA GLU A 114 6.29 -13.60 11.42
C GLU A 114 5.39 -12.84 10.43
N ARG A 115 4.18 -12.45 10.84
CA ARG A 115 3.27 -11.65 10.00
C ARG A 115 3.76 -10.21 9.86
N VAL A 116 4.33 -9.63 10.92
CA VAL A 116 4.98 -8.30 10.85
C VAL A 116 6.10 -8.31 9.81
N LYS A 117 6.93 -9.36 9.79
CA LYS A 117 8.00 -9.53 8.78
C LYS A 117 7.49 -9.63 7.33
N ARG A 118 6.19 -9.87 7.11
CA ARG A 118 5.56 -9.92 5.78
C ARG A 118 5.06 -8.55 5.30
N ILE A 119 4.92 -7.56 6.19
CA ILE A 119 4.43 -6.22 5.86
C ILE A 119 5.22 -5.57 4.72
N PRO A 120 6.57 -5.62 4.67
CA PRO A 120 7.31 -5.07 3.52
C PRO A 120 6.87 -5.65 2.17
N GLY A 121 6.51 -6.94 2.12
CA GLY A 121 5.98 -7.59 0.91
C GLY A 121 4.61 -7.05 0.52
N PHE A 122 3.74 -6.79 1.48
CA PHE A 122 2.43 -6.18 1.23
C PHE A 122 2.52 -4.71 0.83
N VAL A 123 3.47 -3.95 1.40
CA VAL A 123 3.72 -2.57 0.94
C VAL A 123 4.22 -2.55 -0.51
N ARG A 124 5.09 -3.50 -0.91
CA ARG A 124 5.45 -3.68 -2.33
C ARG A 124 4.23 -4.00 -3.18
N PHE A 125 3.34 -4.86 -2.68
CA PHE A 125 2.07 -5.18 -3.36
C PHE A 125 1.22 -3.92 -3.55
N ARG A 126 1.02 -3.11 -2.50
CA ARG A 126 0.21 -1.89 -2.59
C ARG A 126 0.79 -0.88 -3.58
N ARG A 127 2.12 -0.77 -3.67
CA ARG A 127 2.78 0.08 -4.66
C ARG A 127 2.41 -0.32 -6.09
N ILE A 128 2.49 -1.61 -6.43
CA ILE A 128 2.17 -2.05 -7.79
C ILE A 128 0.66 -1.99 -8.08
N ASP A 129 -0.17 -2.17 -7.05
CA ASP A 129 -1.63 -2.03 -7.15
C ASP A 129 -2.02 -0.58 -7.50
N LEU A 130 -1.51 0.40 -6.75
CA LEU A 130 -1.74 1.82 -7.05
C LEU A 130 -1.15 2.21 -8.42
N PHE A 131 0.03 1.70 -8.77
CA PHE A 131 0.64 1.98 -10.07
C PHE A 131 -0.25 1.51 -11.23
N ALA A 132 -0.78 0.30 -11.13
CA ALA A 132 -1.67 -0.26 -12.14
C ALA A 132 -3.00 0.50 -12.22
N PHE A 133 -3.53 0.97 -11.08
CA PHE A 133 -4.69 1.86 -11.06
C PHE A 133 -4.40 3.17 -11.79
N ILE A 134 -3.28 3.85 -11.49
CA ILE A 134 -2.87 5.07 -12.18
C ILE A 134 -2.71 4.85 -13.69
N CYS A 135 -2.08 3.74 -14.11
CA CYS A 135 -1.93 3.41 -15.53
C CYS A 135 -3.27 3.14 -16.24
N LYS A 136 -4.31 2.76 -15.49
CA LYS A 136 -5.64 2.49 -16.01
C LYS A 136 -6.46 3.78 -16.16
N GLU A 137 -6.36 4.66 -15.16
CA GLU A 137 -7.23 5.83 -15.05
C GLU A 137 -6.61 7.11 -15.63
N LEU A 138 -5.28 7.20 -15.70
CA LEU A 138 -4.56 8.40 -16.15
C LEU A 138 -3.75 8.16 -17.43
N ASP A 139 -3.58 9.22 -18.23
CA ASP A 139 -2.56 9.25 -19.28
C ASP A 139 -1.18 9.50 -18.65
N ILE A 140 -0.48 8.41 -18.32
CA ILE A 140 0.81 8.48 -17.65
C ILE A 140 1.93 9.12 -18.49
N ASP A 141 1.71 9.30 -19.81
CA ASP A 141 2.64 9.99 -20.70
C ASP A 141 2.41 11.53 -20.70
N ASP A 142 1.30 12.02 -20.14
CA ASP A 142 0.93 13.44 -20.08
C ASP A 142 0.33 13.84 -18.71
N LEU A 143 1.03 13.48 -17.62
CA LEU A 143 0.63 13.88 -16.27
C LEU A 143 0.88 15.38 -16.05
N THR A 144 -0.19 16.11 -15.76
CA THR A 144 -0.16 17.58 -15.57
C THR A 144 -0.39 18.02 -14.11
N ASN A 145 -0.98 17.15 -13.28
CA ASN A 145 -1.18 17.43 -11.87
C ASN A 145 0.13 17.20 -11.08
N ASP A 146 0.52 18.17 -10.25
CA ASP A 146 1.73 18.11 -9.42
C ASP A 146 1.79 16.88 -8.52
N TRP A 147 0.64 16.45 -7.96
CA TRP A 147 0.57 15.28 -7.11
C TRP A 147 0.82 14.01 -7.92
N ASP A 148 0.14 13.83 -9.06
CA ASP A 148 0.30 12.66 -9.93
C ASP A 148 1.76 12.50 -10.37
N VAL A 149 2.40 13.59 -10.80
CA VAL A 149 3.80 13.60 -11.24
C VAL A 149 4.74 13.16 -10.10
N LYS A 150 4.54 13.69 -8.89
CA LYS A 150 5.39 13.35 -7.75
C LYS A 150 5.12 11.93 -7.24
N ALA A 151 3.86 11.51 -7.19
CA ALA A 151 3.46 10.17 -6.80
C ALA A 151 4.06 9.13 -7.75
N MET A 152 3.94 9.34 -9.06
CA MET A 152 4.49 8.44 -10.08
C MET A 152 6.01 8.33 -10.02
N ARG A 153 6.73 9.45 -9.82
CA ARG A 153 8.17 9.41 -9.59
C ARG A 153 8.53 8.53 -8.40
N ARG A 154 7.83 8.70 -7.28
CA ARG A 154 8.11 7.98 -6.03
C ARG A 154 7.76 6.49 -6.10
N ILE A 155 6.69 6.16 -6.83
CA ILE A 155 6.33 4.78 -7.17
C ILE A 155 7.44 4.13 -8.02
N HIS A 156 7.91 4.82 -9.06
CA HIS A 156 9.00 4.34 -9.92
C HIS A 156 10.30 4.13 -9.15
N ASP A 157 10.71 5.11 -8.33
CA ASP A 157 11.91 5.01 -7.51
C ASP A 157 11.81 3.80 -6.55
N GLY A 158 10.62 3.57 -5.97
CA GLY A 158 10.36 2.43 -5.11
C GLY A 158 10.55 1.06 -5.79
N PHE A 159 10.32 0.94 -7.10
CA PHE A 159 10.60 -0.28 -7.86
C PHE A 159 12.11 -0.54 -8.06
N LEU A 160 12.92 0.52 -8.07
CA LEU A 160 14.38 0.43 -8.28
C LEU A 160 15.12 0.06 -7.00
N VAL A 161 14.80 0.74 -5.90
CA VAL A 161 15.55 0.57 -4.65
C VAL A 161 15.14 -0.71 -3.92
N ARG A 162 13.94 -1.25 -4.23
CA ARG A 162 13.33 -2.38 -3.49
C ARG A 162 13.36 -2.17 -1.97
N GLU A 163 13.38 -0.91 -1.55
CA GLU A 163 13.47 -0.55 -0.15
C GLU A 163 12.30 -1.22 0.58
N PRO A 164 12.58 -2.02 1.62
CA PRO A 164 11.53 -2.41 2.53
C PRO A 164 11.06 -1.09 3.12
N LEU A 165 9.81 -0.73 2.85
CA LEU A 165 9.19 0.46 3.41
C LEU A 165 8.85 0.22 4.90
N VAL A 166 9.64 -0.57 5.61
CA VAL A 166 9.53 -0.91 7.04
C VAL A 166 10.86 -1.50 7.50
#